data_AF-A0A7S4DZE9-F1
#
_entry.id   AF-A0A7S4DZE9-F1
#
_cell.length_a   1.000
_cell.length_b   1.000
_cell.length_c   1.000
_cell.angle_alpha   90.00
_cell.angle_beta   90.00
_cell.angle_gamma   90.00
#
_symmetry.space_group_name_H-M   'P 1'
#
loop_
_entity.id
_entity.type
_entity.pdbx_description
1 polymer ?
#
loop_
_entity_poly.entity_id
_entity_poly.type
_entity_poly.pdbx_seq_one_letter_code
_entity_poly.pdbx_strand_id
1 'polypeptide(L)'
;MTKKGERTLSRLRQTAFHKLIMDGALLRQILNALMQLKSDEESLNVLKTRCRNLFDRGGMEHYYRAMLHMQSAYKFFSDPSERRKHLRLALDDYQAAAHSPEFDIREVCKKLREYYYYEGVVKLALYRARLVQDQTVTPPSVREIGFGATLPTGPRRGFGADEDGRNEEIRICYDQILKILEKNHLDDETKRFDDDRVDGDKDRPQLHNPREEQRLRDDAIAEALKCPDQNFLAPLYDSIIKNRREYLYTIKSKSLVKHLMSTGQGLVLRDYYMRNGRWQDAFNLLDDMIFKEKRWTLKDRIVFLRQALNCANKVIDEQRFGRGRDQKLSWYGDDLGGDRNQSTIDSDKIEDYEKNITSAKLQQQLKAALEDLKEKEPNPEKKEEIAGLSQQLDQSLFSLRDLYEVAQQKGLWETCLAILGSTSEPARDIVELLWNNLIVTVAGPDVRGWRQRFLERCKELRQLVNKHDAFPLAFICKKLEVQSATCDRDAAKRMRDDNNPFMAQVFDELQVPLKDQIRAYTQLLNEEGLGTYGGAYVETVIDIAKRSHEKLERKDDAEEEVFENVPSLLTLIALTNNMVHKISDDNMKKLREADYELRRYLNTRL
;
A
#
# COMPACT_ATOMS: atom_id res chain seq x y z
N MET A 1 -46.71 26.65 54.72
CA MET A 1 -47.49 26.86 53.48
C MET A 1 -48.95 27.11 53.85
N THR A 2 -49.60 28.11 53.26
CA THR A 2 -50.98 28.50 53.66
C THR A 2 -52.02 27.59 52.98
N LYS A 3 -53.11 27.26 53.67
CA LYS A 3 -54.25 26.44 53.16
C LYS A 3 -54.84 26.94 51.83
N LYS A 4 -54.59 28.20 51.47
CA LYS A 4 -54.96 28.80 50.18
C LYS A 4 -54.03 28.35 49.05
N GLY A 5 -52.75 28.15 49.32
CA GLY A 5 -51.76 27.60 48.37
C GLY A 5 -52.01 26.13 48.02
N GLU A 6 -52.40 25.28 48.98
CA GLU A 6 -52.74 23.87 48.74
C GLU A 6 -54.01 23.68 47.90
N ARG A 7 -54.99 24.59 48.03
CA ARG A 7 -56.22 24.58 47.23
C ARG A 7 -55.97 25.09 45.81
N THR A 8 -55.09 26.07 45.62
CA THR A 8 -54.68 26.53 44.29
C THR A 8 -53.81 25.47 43.59
N LEU A 9 -52.90 24.78 44.31
CA LEU A 9 -52.15 23.62 43.80
C LEU A 9 -53.05 22.43 43.49
N SER A 10 -54.09 22.16 44.28
CA SER A 10 -55.05 21.09 43.99
C SER A 10 -55.95 21.41 42.79
N ARG A 11 -56.36 22.67 42.63
CA ARG A 11 -57.12 23.11 41.45
C ARG A 11 -56.26 23.16 40.20
N LEU A 12 -55.01 23.65 40.28
CA LEU A 12 -54.05 23.55 39.18
C LEU A 12 -53.76 22.09 38.83
N ARG A 13 -53.63 21.20 39.83
CA ARG A 13 -53.50 19.75 39.59
C ARG A 13 -54.72 19.18 38.86
N GLN A 14 -55.95 19.53 39.22
CA GLN A 14 -57.17 19.00 38.59
C GLN A 14 -57.45 19.57 37.18
N THR A 15 -57.32 20.89 37.00
CA THR A 15 -57.62 21.54 35.71
C THR A 15 -56.47 21.39 34.72
N ALA A 16 -55.22 21.35 35.19
CA ALA A 16 -54.09 21.00 34.34
C ALA A 16 -54.12 19.52 33.98
N PHE A 17 -54.45 18.58 34.89
CA PHE A 17 -54.57 17.14 34.54
C PHE A 17 -55.55 16.92 33.40
N HIS A 18 -56.73 17.53 33.44
CA HIS A 18 -57.75 17.31 32.41
C HIS A 18 -57.39 17.89 31.04
N LYS A 19 -56.62 18.99 30.99
CA LYS A 19 -56.06 19.54 29.73
C LYS A 19 -54.79 18.81 29.28
N LEU A 20 -54.00 18.27 30.21
CA LEU A 20 -52.79 17.46 29.99
C LEU A 20 -53.10 16.09 29.38
N ILE A 21 -54.26 15.54 29.67
CA ILE A 21 -54.76 14.29 29.05
C ILE A 21 -54.92 14.45 27.53
N MET A 22 -55.01 15.68 27.00
CA MET A 22 -55.17 15.96 25.56
C MET A 22 -53.85 16.16 24.81
N ASP A 23 -52.72 16.30 25.49
CA ASP A 23 -51.42 16.49 24.83
C ASP A 23 -50.40 15.46 25.32
N GLY A 24 -50.33 14.33 24.59
CA GLY A 24 -49.47 13.20 24.93
C GLY A 24 -47.98 13.57 25.02
N ALA A 25 -47.54 14.66 24.40
CA ALA A 25 -46.17 15.17 24.54
C ALA A 25 -45.89 15.75 25.94
N LEU A 26 -46.82 16.55 26.47
CA LEU A 26 -46.67 17.18 27.79
C LEU A 26 -46.76 16.15 28.91
N LEU A 27 -47.65 15.16 28.77
CA LEU A 27 -47.78 14.06 29.73
C LEU A 27 -46.49 13.21 29.78
N ARG A 28 -45.87 12.94 28.62
CA ARG A 28 -44.56 12.28 28.53
C ARG A 28 -43.46 13.06 29.23
N GLN A 29 -43.40 14.38 29.05
CA GLN A 29 -42.43 15.24 29.72
C GLN A 29 -42.59 15.22 31.23
N ILE A 30 -43.82 15.30 31.73
CA ILE A 30 -44.11 15.21 33.17
C ILE A 30 -43.75 13.83 33.71
N LEU A 31 -44.08 12.76 33.00
CA LEU A 31 -43.72 11.40 33.40
C LEU A 31 -42.20 11.20 33.43
N ASN A 32 -41.48 11.68 32.41
CA ASN A 32 -40.02 11.65 32.41
C ASN A 32 -39.44 12.41 33.61
N ALA A 33 -39.98 13.58 33.95
CA ALA A 33 -39.57 14.35 35.12
C ALA A 33 -39.90 13.64 36.45
N LEU A 34 -41.07 13.01 36.55
CA LEU A 34 -41.47 12.25 37.74
C LEU A 34 -40.60 11.02 37.95
N MET A 35 -40.28 10.30 36.87
CA MET A 35 -39.39 9.14 36.91
C MET A 35 -37.95 9.54 37.26
N GLN A 36 -37.52 10.75 36.95
CA GLN A 36 -36.23 11.28 37.41
C GLN A 36 -36.22 11.63 38.91
N LEU A 37 -37.37 12.01 39.49
CA LEU A 37 -37.49 12.46 40.88
C LEU A 37 -37.71 11.32 41.90
N LYS A 38 -38.48 10.30 41.53
CA LYS A 38 -38.80 9.17 42.42
C LYS A 38 -39.14 7.92 41.60
N SER A 39 -38.15 7.05 41.47
CA SER A 39 -38.21 5.88 40.62
C SER A 39 -38.33 4.59 41.44
N ASP A 40 -39.57 4.23 41.74
CA ASP A 40 -39.92 2.91 42.22
C ASP A 40 -41.04 2.31 41.35
N GLU A 41 -41.09 0.98 41.36
CA GLU A 41 -42.08 0.20 40.62
C GLU A 41 -43.51 0.47 41.11
N GLU A 42 -43.64 0.84 42.39
CA GLU A 42 -44.91 1.24 43.01
C GLU A 42 -45.48 2.52 42.37
N SER A 43 -44.64 3.55 42.14
CA SER A 43 -45.05 4.78 41.44
C SER A 43 -45.50 4.51 40.01
N LEU A 44 -44.81 3.60 39.29
CA LEU A 44 -45.23 3.19 37.94
C LEU A 44 -46.60 2.49 37.96
N ASN A 45 -46.85 1.61 38.93
CA ASN A 45 -48.14 0.93 39.10
C ASN A 45 -49.28 1.90 39.42
N VAL A 46 -49.02 2.93 40.24
CA VAL A 46 -49.98 4.01 40.53
C VAL A 46 -50.29 4.83 39.28
N LEU A 47 -49.28 5.13 38.46
CA LEU A 47 -49.46 5.84 37.19
C LEU A 47 -50.25 5.01 36.18
N LYS A 48 -49.96 3.70 36.07
CA LYS A 48 -50.71 2.76 35.23
C LYS A 48 -52.19 2.72 35.60
N THR A 49 -52.50 2.66 36.90
CA THR A 49 -53.89 2.62 37.36
C THR A 49 -54.65 3.93 37.11
N ARG A 50 -53.97 5.09 37.21
CA ARG A 50 -54.59 6.42 37.06
C ARG A 50 -54.62 6.95 35.63
N CYS A 51 -53.71 6.51 34.77
CA CYS A 51 -53.55 6.99 33.40
C CYS A 51 -53.72 5.87 32.36
N ARG A 52 -54.74 5.01 32.54
CA ARG A 52 -54.96 3.79 31.72
C ARG A 52 -54.81 4.02 30.22
N ASN A 53 -55.47 5.05 29.68
CA ASN A 53 -55.44 5.38 28.25
C ASN A 53 -54.03 5.58 27.66
N LEU A 54 -53.04 5.98 28.46
CA LEU A 54 -51.64 6.11 28.02
C LEU A 54 -50.94 4.74 27.96
N PHE A 55 -51.22 3.88 28.93
CA PHE A 55 -50.57 2.57 29.10
C PHE A 55 -51.28 1.46 28.33
N ASP A 56 -52.55 1.64 27.95
CA ASP A 56 -53.36 0.68 27.18
C ASP A 56 -52.79 0.43 25.76
N ARG A 57 -51.92 1.32 25.26
CA ARG A 57 -51.18 1.12 23.99
C ARG A 57 -49.99 0.17 24.13
N GLY A 58 -49.82 -0.51 25.27
CA GLY A 58 -48.86 -1.59 25.52
C GLY A 58 -47.40 -1.15 25.65
N GLY A 59 -46.89 -0.34 24.71
CA GLY A 59 -45.47 0.00 24.67
C GLY A 59 -44.98 0.95 25.76
N MET A 60 -45.85 1.81 26.29
CA MET A 60 -45.44 2.85 27.26
C MET A 60 -45.11 2.26 28.63
N GLU A 61 -45.78 1.18 29.06
CA GLU A 61 -45.46 0.49 30.31
C GLU A 61 -44.04 -0.05 30.28
N HIS A 62 -43.72 -0.79 29.22
CA HIS A 62 -42.40 -1.35 29.02
C HIS A 62 -41.34 -0.27 28.88
N TYR A 63 -41.62 0.84 28.19
CA TYR A 63 -40.69 1.97 28.09
C TYR A 63 -40.29 2.55 29.45
N TYR A 64 -41.27 2.79 30.33
CA TYR A 64 -40.98 3.34 31.67
C TYR A 64 -40.36 2.31 32.61
N ARG A 65 -40.71 1.01 32.48
CA ARG A 65 -40.02 -0.06 33.22
C ARG A 65 -38.56 -0.17 32.80
N ALA A 66 -38.26 -0.09 31.51
CA ALA A 66 -36.89 -0.02 31.01
C ALA A 66 -36.13 1.17 31.59
N MET A 67 -36.75 2.34 31.72
CA MET A 67 -36.14 3.50 32.38
C MET A 67 -35.80 3.26 33.86
N LEU A 68 -36.65 2.54 34.60
CA LEU A 68 -36.34 2.12 35.98
C LEU A 68 -35.11 1.20 36.01
N HIS A 69 -35.04 0.23 35.10
CA HIS A 69 -33.90 -0.66 34.98
C HIS A 69 -32.62 0.08 34.58
N MET A 70 -32.69 1.08 33.70
CA MET A 70 -31.56 1.98 33.38
C MET A 70 -31.08 2.74 34.61
N GLN A 71 -31.98 3.27 35.43
CA GLN A 71 -31.62 3.96 36.68
C GLN A 71 -31.06 3.00 37.75
N SER A 72 -31.55 1.77 37.82
CA SER A 72 -30.93 0.74 38.66
C SER A 72 -29.52 0.40 38.15
N ALA A 73 -29.32 0.26 36.85
CA ALA A 73 -28.00 0.06 36.25
C ALA A 73 -27.03 1.21 36.59
N TYR A 74 -27.54 2.43 36.66
CA TYR A 74 -26.78 3.60 37.12
C TYR A 74 -26.32 3.43 38.58
N LYS A 75 -27.23 3.03 39.49
CA LYS A 75 -26.89 2.81 40.91
C LYS A 75 -25.83 1.73 41.11
N PHE A 76 -25.82 0.70 40.26
CA PHE A 76 -24.86 -0.39 40.31
C PHE A 76 -23.65 -0.17 39.40
N PHE A 77 -23.27 1.08 39.09
CA PHE A 77 -22.15 1.33 38.17
C PHE A 77 -20.82 0.71 38.62
N SER A 78 -20.61 0.59 39.92
CA SER A 78 -19.43 -0.05 40.54
C SER A 78 -19.41 -1.57 40.44
N ASP A 79 -20.55 -2.23 40.16
CA ASP A 79 -20.66 -3.67 39.95
C ASP A 79 -21.01 -3.98 38.49
N PRO A 80 -20.03 -4.35 37.65
CA PRO A 80 -20.26 -4.64 36.24
C PRO A 80 -21.28 -5.76 35.99
N SER A 81 -21.39 -6.73 36.90
CA SER A 81 -22.29 -7.88 36.74
C SER A 81 -23.74 -7.46 36.94
N GLU A 82 -24.05 -6.82 38.07
CA GLU A 82 -25.41 -6.33 38.35
C GLU A 82 -25.82 -5.20 37.41
N ARG A 83 -24.90 -4.29 37.04
CA ARG A 83 -25.14 -3.30 35.99
C ARG A 83 -25.54 -3.97 34.68
N ARG A 84 -24.78 -4.97 34.21
CA ARG A 84 -25.08 -5.67 32.95
C ARG A 84 -26.42 -6.40 32.99
N LYS A 85 -26.78 -6.99 34.13
CA LYS A 85 -28.09 -7.62 34.35
C LYS A 85 -29.23 -6.61 34.23
N HIS A 86 -29.14 -5.46 34.87
CA HIS A 86 -30.15 -4.40 34.75
C HIS A 86 -30.23 -3.82 33.33
N LEU A 87 -29.11 -3.64 32.64
CA LEU A 87 -29.10 -3.20 31.24
C LEU A 87 -29.74 -4.21 30.29
N ARG A 88 -29.61 -5.52 30.56
CA ARG A 88 -30.33 -6.56 29.81
C ARG A 88 -31.83 -6.50 30.04
N LEU A 89 -32.28 -6.38 31.29
CA LEU A 89 -33.69 -6.21 31.61
C LEU A 89 -34.28 -4.95 30.94
N ALA A 90 -33.53 -3.85 30.95
CA ALA A 90 -33.92 -2.63 30.25
C ALA A 90 -34.05 -2.85 28.73
N LEU A 91 -33.13 -3.61 28.12
CA LEU A 91 -33.19 -3.95 26.70
C LEU A 91 -34.41 -4.81 26.37
N ASP A 92 -34.71 -5.83 27.17
CA ASP A 92 -35.87 -6.72 26.96
C ASP A 92 -37.18 -5.91 27.00
N ASP A 93 -37.32 -5.00 27.96
CA ASP A 93 -38.46 -4.09 28.02
C ASP A 93 -38.45 -3.08 26.85
N TYR A 94 -37.31 -2.53 26.44
CA TYR A 94 -37.26 -1.66 25.26
C TYR A 94 -37.65 -2.41 23.97
N GLN A 95 -37.29 -3.69 23.84
CA GLN A 95 -37.73 -4.51 22.70
C GLN A 95 -39.25 -4.77 22.75
N ALA A 96 -39.82 -5.02 23.93
CA ALA A 96 -41.27 -5.10 24.08
C ALA A 96 -41.95 -3.77 23.69
N ALA A 97 -41.41 -2.64 24.14
CA ALA A 97 -41.87 -1.30 23.81
C ALA A 97 -41.74 -0.95 22.32
N ALA A 98 -40.74 -1.52 21.64
CA ALA A 98 -40.44 -1.28 20.24
C ALA A 98 -41.52 -1.79 19.27
N HIS A 99 -42.62 -2.39 19.72
CA HIS A 99 -43.79 -2.64 18.87
C HIS A 99 -44.70 -1.41 18.72
N SER A 100 -44.55 -0.42 19.62
CA SER A 100 -45.34 0.80 19.57
C SER A 100 -44.88 1.73 18.43
N PRO A 101 -45.80 2.36 17.69
CA PRO A 101 -45.44 3.37 16.67
C PRO A 101 -44.88 4.65 17.31
N GLU A 102 -45.10 4.87 18.60
CA GLU A 102 -44.61 6.04 19.34
C GLU A 102 -43.19 5.85 19.89
N PHE A 103 -42.55 4.71 19.61
CA PHE A 103 -41.23 4.37 20.12
C PHE A 103 -40.13 5.14 19.39
N ASP A 104 -39.53 6.14 20.04
CA ASP A 104 -38.39 6.88 19.50
C ASP A 104 -37.08 6.11 19.74
N ILE A 105 -36.68 5.33 18.73
CA ILE A 105 -35.43 4.58 18.78
C ILE A 105 -34.19 5.48 18.91
N ARG A 106 -34.23 6.73 18.40
CA ARG A 106 -33.08 7.63 18.46
C ARG A 106 -32.81 8.05 19.90
N GLU A 107 -33.86 8.40 20.65
CA GLU A 107 -33.77 8.76 22.07
C GLU A 107 -33.28 7.58 22.91
N VAL A 108 -33.84 6.39 22.72
CA VAL A 108 -33.47 5.20 23.49
C VAL A 108 -32.03 4.79 23.21
N CYS A 109 -31.63 4.71 21.93
CA CYS A 109 -30.25 4.39 21.58
C CYS A 109 -29.27 5.43 22.12
N LYS A 110 -29.64 6.72 22.16
CA LYS A 110 -28.83 7.75 22.81
C LYS A 110 -28.61 7.45 24.29
N LYS A 111 -29.68 7.16 25.04
CA LYS A 111 -29.58 6.80 26.46
C LYS A 111 -28.73 5.54 26.68
N LEU A 112 -28.91 4.50 25.87
CA LEU A 112 -28.10 3.28 25.98
C LEU A 112 -26.61 3.54 25.71
N ARG A 113 -26.27 4.45 24.77
CA ARG A 113 -24.89 4.90 24.51
C ARG A 113 -24.29 5.68 25.68
N GLU A 114 -25.08 6.57 26.32
CA GLU A 114 -24.65 7.30 27.54
C GLU A 114 -24.30 6.35 28.69
N TYR A 115 -24.88 5.15 28.69
CA TYR A 115 -24.59 4.08 29.63
C TYR A 115 -23.57 3.06 29.09
N TYR A 116 -22.86 3.37 28.01
CA TYR A 116 -21.86 2.52 27.34
C TYR A 116 -22.36 1.12 26.97
N TYR A 117 -23.67 0.94 26.79
CA TYR A 117 -24.26 -0.35 26.45
C TYR A 117 -24.46 -0.49 24.94
N TYR A 118 -23.35 -0.41 24.20
CA TYR A 118 -23.32 -0.45 22.73
C TYR A 118 -23.88 -1.74 22.16
N GLU A 119 -23.60 -2.89 22.78
CA GLU A 119 -24.19 -4.20 22.42
C GLU A 119 -25.73 -4.13 22.40
N GLY A 120 -26.33 -3.48 23.41
CA GLY A 120 -27.77 -3.30 23.50
C GLY A 120 -28.34 -2.37 22.42
N VAL A 121 -27.62 -1.30 22.07
CA VAL A 121 -27.99 -0.40 20.96
C VAL A 121 -28.10 -1.19 19.65
N VAL A 122 -27.11 -2.03 19.35
CA VAL A 122 -27.10 -2.86 18.14
C VAL A 122 -28.26 -3.85 18.14
N LYS A 123 -28.46 -4.58 19.25
CA LYS A 123 -29.56 -5.54 19.37
C LYS A 123 -30.93 -4.90 19.22
N LEU A 124 -31.15 -3.75 19.84
CA LEU A 124 -32.42 -3.01 19.73
C LEU A 124 -32.66 -2.47 18.32
N ALA A 125 -31.64 -1.86 17.72
CA ALA A 125 -31.72 -1.31 16.36
C ALA A 125 -32.00 -2.40 15.32
N LEU A 126 -31.28 -3.53 15.37
CA LEU A 126 -31.52 -4.66 14.49
C LEU A 126 -32.89 -5.30 14.73
N TYR A 127 -33.33 -5.36 15.99
CA TYR A 127 -34.67 -5.86 16.33
C TYR A 127 -35.78 -4.99 15.74
N ARG A 128 -35.71 -3.66 15.93
CA ARG A 128 -36.70 -2.73 15.36
C ARG A 128 -36.67 -2.73 13.83
N ALA A 129 -35.48 -2.77 13.21
CA ALA A 129 -35.35 -2.87 11.76
C ALA A 129 -36.07 -4.13 11.22
N ARG A 130 -35.88 -5.29 11.87
CA ARG A 130 -36.59 -6.52 11.52
C ARG A 130 -38.09 -6.41 11.73
N LEU A 131 -38.55 -5.83 12.84
CA LEU A 131 -40.00 -5.62 13.07
C LEU A 131 -40.64 -4.78 11.96
N VAL A 132 -39.99 -3.68 11.56
CA VAL A 132 -40.46 -2.81 10.47
C VAL A 132 -40.45 -3.57 9.13
N GLN A 133 -39.46 -4.43 8.91
CA GLN A 133 -39.37 -5.28 7.72
C GLN A 133 -40.43 -6.40 7.71
N ASP A 134 -40.71 -7.07 8.83
CA ASP A 134 -41.65 -8.19 8.91
C ASP A 134 -43.11 -7.72 8.77
N GLN A 135 -43.41 -6.48 9.19
CA GLN A 135 -44.70 -5.83 8.93
C GLN A 135 -45.01 -5.64 7.44
N THR A 136 -44.05 -5.92 6.54
CA THR A 136 -44.20 -5.81 5.08
C THR A 136 -44.67 -7.09 4.39
N VAL A 137 -44.71 -8.23 5.08
CA VAL A 137 -45.20 -9.49 4.49
C VAL A 137 -46.73 -9.53 4.55
N THR A 138 -47.39 -8.62 3.83
CA THR A 138 -48.66 -8.97 3.22
C THR A 138 -48.29 -9.94 2.09
N PRO A 139 -48.74 -11.21 2.09
CA PRO A 139 -48.45 -12.11 0.98
C PRO A 139 -48.88 -11.41 -0.30
N PRO A 140 -48.08 -11.46 -1.39
CA PRO A 140 -48.49 -10.87 -2.65
C PRO A 140 -49.86 -11.48 -2.96
N SER A 141 -50.91 -10.64 -2.94
CA SER A 141 -52.21 -11.12 -3.37
C SER A 141 -51.98 -11.60 -4.78
N VAL A 142 -52.15 -12.90 -5.00
CA VAL A 142 -52.08 -13.54 -6.31
C VAL A 142 -53.19 -12.89 -7.15
N ARG A 143 -52.87 -11.76 -7.76
CA ARG A 143 -53.54 -11.31 -8.96
C ARG A 143 -52.71 -11.88 -10.08
N GLU A 144 -53.24 -12.96 -10.65
CA GLU A 144 -52.89 -13.46 -11.97
C GLU A 144 -52.86 -12.28 -12.94
N ILE A 145 -51.68 -11.72 -13.18
CA ILE A 145 -51.45 -10.86 -14.33
C ILE A 145 -50.98 -11.81 -15.42
N GLY A 146 -51.89 -12.04 -16.37
CA GLY A 146 -51.66 -12.87 -17.53
C GLY A 146 -50.35 -12.51 -18.24
N PHE A 147 -49.66 -13.56 -18.69
CA PHE A 147 -48.56 -13.51 -19.63
C PHE A 147 -48.95 -12.64 -20.85
N GLY A 148 -48.25 -11.53 -21.07
CA GLY A 148 -48.36 -10.84 -22.37
C GLY A 148 -48.04 -9.34 -22.46
N ALA A 149 -47.59 -8.65 -21.41
CA ALA A 149 -47.26 -7.23 -21.53
C ALA A 149 -45.85 -6.90 -21.04
N THR A 150 -45.04 -6.40 -21.97
CA THR A 150 -43.73 -5.78 -21.78
C THR A 150 -43.69 -4.83 -20.57
N LEU A 151 -42.68 -5.01 -19.72
CA LEU A 151 -42.38 -4.18 -18.55
C LEU A 151 -42.29 -2.69 -18.93
N PRO A 152 -43.11 -1.79 -18.33
CA PRO A 152 -42.93 -0.36 -18.50
C PRO A 152 -41.81 0.15 -17.59
N THR A 153 -40.78 0.76 -18.18
CA THR A 153 -39.62 1.41 -17.54
C THR A 153 -39.94 2.79 -16.93
N GLY A 154 -41.19 3.04 -16.52
CA GLY A 154 -41.62 4.30 -15.92
C GLY A 154 -41.62 4.25 -14.38
N PRO A 155 -41.27 5.36 -13.69
CA PRO A 155 -41.34 5.44 -12.23
C PRO A 155 -42.79 5.32 -11.77
N ARG A 156 -43.12 4.23 -11.06
CA ARG A 156 -44.44 4.00 -10.47
C ARG A 156 -44.71 5.03 -9.36
N ARG A 157 -45.34 6.16 -9.71
CA ARG A 157 -45.93 7.09 -8.74
C ARG A 157 -47.22 6.50 -8.18
N GLY A 158 -47.19 5.93 -6.99
CA GLY A 158 -48.41 5.53 -6.29
C GLY A 158 -48.25 4.52 -5.14
N PHE A 159 -47.15 3.77 -5.12
CA PHE A 159 -46.84 2.80 -4.04
C PHE A 159 -45.62 3.19 -3.17
N GLY A 160 -44.97 4.33 -3.47
CA GLY A 160 -43.65 4.68 -2.90
C GLY A 160 -43.65 5.32 -1.51
N ALA A 161 -44.71 6.01 -1.08
CA ALA A 161 -44.65 6.78 0.18
C ALA A 161 -44.49 5.90 1.43
N ASP A 162 -45.14 4.73 1.46
CA ASP A 162 -45.06 3.80 2.58
C ASP A 162 -43.77 2.94 2.52
N GLU A 163 -43.24 2.63 1.33
CA GLU A 163 -41.92 2.01 1.18
C GLU A 163 -40.79 2.96 1.57
N ASP A 164 -40.86 4.23 1.19
CA ASP A 164 -39.88 5.26 1.51
C ASP A 164 -39.83 5.54 3.02
N GLY A 165 -41.00 5.64 3.68
CA GLY A 165 -41.07 5.82 5.13
C GLY A 165 -40.50 4.64 5.94
N ARG A 166 -40.74 3.40 5.48
CA ARG A 166 -40.19 2.17 6.11
C ARG A 166 -38.69 2.05 5.92
N ASN A 167 -38.21 2.28 4.70
CA ASN A 167 -36.79 2.28 4.40
C ASN A 167 -36.06 3.38 5.19
N GLU A 168 -36.69 4.54 5.39
CA GLU A 168 -36.18 5.59 6.26
C GLU A 168 -36.07 5.13 7.71
N GLU A 169 -37.08 4.44 8.25
CA GLU A 169 -37.03 3.95 9.63
C GLU A 169 -35.96 2.85 9.84
N ILE A 170 -35.82 1.93 8.89
CA ILE A 170 -34.73 0.94 8.88
C ILE A 170 -33.37 1.66 8.81
N ARG A 171 -33.24 2.68 7.96
CA ARG A 171 -32.02 3.50 7.87
C ARG A 171 -31.72 4.20 9.18
N ILE A 172 -32.72 4.77 9.85
CA ILE A 172 -32.57 5.39 11.17
C ILE A 172 -32.01 4.39 12.19
N CYS A 173 -32.47 3.14 12.16
CA CYS A 173 -31.95 2.08 13.03
C CYS A 173 -30.46 1.80 12.74
N TYR A 174 -30.11 1.65 11.46
CA TYR A 174 -28.72 1.43 11.03
C TYR A 174 -27.81 2.60 11.37
N ASP A 175 -28.28 3.83 11.21
CA ASP A 175 -27.57 5.04 11.61
C ASP A 175 -27.27 5.06 13.11
N GLN A 176 -28.15 4.53 13.96
CA GLN A 176 -27.85 4.42 15.41
C GLN A 176 -26.67 3.50 15.69
N ILE A 177 -26.47 2.46 14.88
CA ILE A 177 -25.32 1.55 14.98
C ILE A 177 -24.06 2.23 14.44
N LEU A 178 -24.14 2.90 13.29
CA LEU A 178 -23.01 3.59 12.69
C LEU A 178 -22.46 4.71 13.59
N LYS A 179 -23.32 5.39 14.36
CA LYS A 179 -22.92 6.36 15.38
C LYS A 179 -22.01 5.80 16.47
N ILE A 180 -22.04 4.49 16.72
CA ILE A 180 -21.11 3.83 17.67
C ILE A 180 -19.66 3.86 17.11
N LEU A 181 -19.53 3.87 15.77
CA LEU A 181 -18.25 3.80 15.05
C LEU A 181 -17.62 5.16 14.74
N GLU A 182 -18.41 6.22 14.75
CA GLU A 182 -17.94 7.57 14.46
C GLU A 182 -17.03 8.07 15.59
N LYS A 183 -15.73 8.14 15.30
CA LYS A 183 -14.65 8.51 16.23
C LYS A 183 -14.86 9.90 16.87
N ASN A 184 -15.49 10.81 16.13
CA ASN A 184 -15.69 12.21 16.53
C ASN A 184 -16.93 12.44 17.40
N HIS A 185 -17.87 11.50 17.48
CA HIS A 185 -19.14 11.78 18.16
C HIS A 185 -18.95 11.93 19.68
N LEU A 186 -17.92 11.30 20.27
CA LEU A 186 -17.61 11.41 21.70
C LEU A 186 -16.54 12.46 21.99
N ASP A 187 -15.51 12.66 21.18
CA ASP A 187 -14.56 13.75 21.43
C ASP A 187 -15.23 15.13 21.31
N ASP A 188 -16.21 15.31 20.40
CA ASP A 188 -16.98 16.56 20.28
C ASP A 188 -18.13 16.67 21.29
N GLU A 189 -18.85 15.59 21.62
CA GLU A 189 -19.87 15.66 22.68
C GLU A 189 -19.22 15.83 24.06
N THR A 190 -18.17 15.08 24.39
CA THR A 190 -17.50 15.18 25.69
C THR A 190 -16.84 16.55 25.87
N LYS A 191 -16.23 17.13 24.82
CA LYS A 191 -15.72 18.52 24.86
C LYS A 191 -16.82 19.57 24.95
N ARG A 192 -17.91 19.46 24.18
CA ARG A 192 -19.05 20.38 24.28
C ARG A 192 -19.72 20.31 25.65
N PHE A 193 -19.80 19.13 26.26
CA PHE A 193 -20.36 18.96 27.59
C PHE A 193 -19.42 19.40 28.71
N ASP A 194 -18.09 19.31 28.54
CA ASP A 194 -17.14 19.87 29.51
C ASP A 194 -17.18 21.42 29.53
N ASP A 195 -17.44 22.08 28.40
CA ASP A 195 -17.60 23.54 28.31
C ASP A 195 -18.99 24.04 28.80
N ASP A 196 -20.06 23.23 28.67
CA ASP A 196 -21.43 23.55 29.10
C ASP A 196 -21.78 23.04 30.53
N ARG A 197 -20.79 22.64 31.36
CA ARG A 197 -21.02 22.20 32.75
C ARG A 197 -21.49 23.34 33.66
N VAL A 198 -22.78 23.67 33.58
CA VAL A 198 -23.53 24.39 34.62
C VAL A 198 -23.78 23.42 35.78
N ASP A 199 -22.85 23.38 36.75
CA ASP A 199 -22.87 22.88 38.15
C ASP A 199 -23.74 21.67 38.62
N GLY A 200 -24.53 21.01 37.76
CA GLY A 200 -25.57 20.04 38.18
C GLY A 200 -25.46 18.62 37.63
N ASP A 201 -24.62 18.33 36.64
CA ASP A 201 -24.53 17.01 35.98
C ASP A 201 -23.19 16.30 36.29
N LYS A 202 -22.75 16.34 37.57
CA LYS A 202 -21.53 15.66 38.06
C LYS A 202 -21.66 14.14 38.15
N ASP A 203 -22.87 13.64 37.90
CA ASP A 203 -23.25 12.26 38.15
C ASP A 203 -23.13 11.38 36.90
N ARG A 204 -22.70 11.86 35.73
CA ARG A 204 -22.54 10.94 34.59
C ARG A 204 -21.49 9.88 34.89
N PRO A 205 -21.79 8.58 34.65
CA PRO A 205 -20.80 7.56 34.85
C PRO A 205 -19.67 7.76 33.85
N GLN A 206 -18.44 7.90 34.33
CA GLN A 206 -17.27 7.97 33.45
C GLN A 206 -16.58 6.61 33.47
N LEU A 207 -16.40 6.01 32.30
CA LEU A 207 -15.42 4.94 32.14
C LEU A 207 -14.03 5.55 32.27
N HIS A 208 -13.33 5.25 33.38
CA HIS A 208 -11.97 5.73 33.59
C HIS A 208 -10.94 5.10 32.64
N ASN A 209 -11.33 4.09 31.84
CA ASN A 209 -10.42 3.32 30.98
C ASN A 209 -10.85 3.33 29.50
N PRO A 210 -10.17 4.11 28.63
CA PRO A 210 -10.45 4.14 27.20
C PRO A 210 -10.34 2.77 26.50
N ARG A 211 -9.51 1.85 27.02
CA ARG A 211 -9.37 0.50 26.44
C ARG A 211 -10.60 -0.35 26.69
N GLU A 212 -11.30 -0.15 27.80
CA GLU A 212 -12.51 -0.89 28.12
C GLU A 212 -13.68 -0.44 27.23
N GLU A 213 -13.84 0.87 27.04
CA GLU A 213 -14.81 1.40 26.10
C GLU A 213 -14.55 0.88 24.67
N GLN A 214 -13.28 0.84 24.25
CA GLN A 214 -12.91 0.30 22.94
C GLN A 214 -13.33 -1.17 22.79
N ARG A 215 -13.17 -1.99 23.84
CA ARG A 215 -13.63 -3.39 23.85
C ARG A 215 -15.15 -3.49 23.72
N LEU A 216 -15.90 -2.67 24.44
CA LEU A 216 -17.37 -2.65 24.35
C LEU A 216 -17.85 -2.27 22.94
N ARG A 217 -17.14 -1.39 22.24
CA ARG A 217 -17.42 -1.07 20.83
C ARG A 217 -17.07 -2.23 19.90
N ASP A 218 -15.97 -2.93 20.15
CA ASP A 218 -15.59 -4.13 19.38
C ASP A 218 -16.64 -5.22 19.50
N ASP A 219 -17.13 -5.48 20.73
CA ASP A 219 -18.20 -6.43 21.00
C ASP A 219 -19.50 -6.04 20.27
N ALA A 220 -19.83 -4.74 20.25
CA ALA A 220 -21.00 -4.24 19.52
C ALA A 220 -20.86 -4.42 18.00
N ILE A 221 -19.68 -4.21 17.42
CA ILE A 221 -19.44 -4.48 16.00
C ILE A 221 -19.54 -5.98 15.72
N ALA A 222 -18.94 -6.82 16.57
CA ALA A 222 -19.03 -8.27 16.43
C ALA A 222 -20.49 -8.75 16.45
N GLU A 223 -21.34 -8.12 17.26
CA GLU A 223 -22.79 -8.37 17.25
C GLU A 223 -23.45 -7.87 15.95
N ALA A 224 -23.12 -6.66 15.49
CA ALA A 224 -23.68 -6.08 14.27
C ALA A 224 -23.36 -6.93 13.02
N LEU A 225 -22.16 -7.51 12.98
CA LEU A 225 -21.70 -8.38 11.89
C LEU A 225 -22.44 -9.73 11.81
N LYS A 226 -23.21 -10.11 12.83
CA LYS A 226 -24.10 -11.29 12.79
C LYS A 226 -25.38 -11.02 11.98
N CYS A 227 -25.64 -9.77 11.60
CA CYS A 227 -26.79 -9.43 10.78
C CYS A 227 -26.64 -10.02 9.36
N PRO A 228 -27.65 -10.76 8.83
CA PRO A 228 -27.58 -11.30 7.48
C PRO A 228 -27.84 -10.26 6.38
N ASP A 229 -28.38 -9.08 6.73
CA ASP A 229 -28.76 -8.05 5.77
C ASP A 229 -27.53 -7.38 5.12
N GLN A 230 -27.34 -7.66 3.83
CA GLN A 230 -26.23 -7.10 3.05
C GLN A 230 -26.35 -5.58 2.86
N ASN A 231 -27.58 -5.04 2.84
CA ASN A 231 -27.80 -3.60 2.69
C ASN A 231 -27.35 -2.82 3.93
N PHE A 232 -27.37 -3.47 5.10
CA PHE A 232 -26.78 -2.93 6.33
C PHE A 232 -25.28 -3.15 6.40
N LEU A 233 -24.81 -4.35 6.04
CA LEU A 233 -23.39 -4.69 6.17
C LEU A 233 -22.50 -3.82 5.27
N ALA A 234 -22.96 -3.43 4.08
CA ALA A 234 -22.20 -2.54 3.19
C ALA A 234 -21.81 -1.19 3.83
N PRO A 235 -22.75 -0.34 4.31
CA PRO A 235 -22.41 0.92 4.97
C PRO A 235 -21.68 0.72 6.30
N LEU A 236 -21.92 -0.41 7.00
CA LEU A 236 -21.14 -0.80 8.18
C LEU A 236 -19.66 -1.01 7.82
N TYR A 237 -19.38 -1.76 6.75
CA TYR A 237 -18.01 -1.97 6.26
C TYR A 237 -17.36 -0.67 5.82
N ASP A 238 -18.07 0.21 5.10
CA ASP A 238 -17.54 1.51 4.70
C ASP A 238 -17.16 2.37 5.91
N SER A 239 -17.99 2.36 6.96
CA SER A 239 -17.68 3.04 8.22
C SER A 239 -16.46 2.44 8.94
N ILE A 240 -16.34 1.10 8.96
CA ILE A 240 -15.16 0.41 9.53
C ILE A 240 -13.90 0.73 8.72
N ILE A 241 -13.95 0.73 7.39
CA ILE A 241 -12.81 1.07 6.52
C ILE A 241 -12.34 2.50 6.80
N LYS A 242 -13.28 3.45 6.94
CA LYS A 242 -12.98 4.86 7.19
C LYS A 242 -12.42 5.12 8.59
N ASN A 243 -13.04 4.54 9.61
CA ASN A 243 -12.78 4.92 11.01
C ASN A 243 -11.87 3.93 11.75
N ARG A 244 -11.87 2.65 11.34
CA ARG A 244 -11.32 1.51 12.11
C ARG A 244 -10.68 0.44 11.22
N ARG A 245 -9.86 0.87 10.25
CA ARG A 245 -9.22 -0.03 9.26
C ARG A 245 -8.50 -1.23 9.86
N GLU A 246 -7.86 -1.09 11.02
CA GLU A 246 -7.18 -2.21 11.70
C GLU A 246 -8.15 -3.31 12.17
N TYR A 247 -9.36 -2.94 12.60
CA TYR A 247 -10.40 -3.90 13.00
C TYR A 247 -10.94 -4.67 11.80
N LEU A 248 -10.91 -4.09 10.60
CA LEU A 248 -11.32 -4.78 9.36
C LEU A 248 -10.63 -6.13 9.18
N TYR A 249 -9.35 -6.21 9.56
CA TYR A 249 -8.52 -7.41 9.36
C TYR A 249 -8.86 -8.54 10.32
N THR A 250 -9.59 -8.28 11.41
CA THR A 250 -10.07 -9.32 12.34
C THR A 250 -11.38 -9.96 11.88
N ILE A 251 -12.11 -9.28 10.97
CA ILE A 251 -13.41 -9.73 10.48
C ILE A 251 -13.22 -10.85 9.45
N LYS A 252 -13.67 -12.06 9.79
CA LYS A 252 -13.66 -13.20 8.85
C LYS A 252 -15.04 -13.38 8.24
N SER A 253 -15.38 -12.56 7.24
CA SER A 253 -16.68 -12.62 6.56
C SER A 253 -16.57 -12.65 5.04
N LYS A 254 -17.35 -13.54 4.39
CA LYS A 254 -17.46 -13.60 2.92
C LYS A 254 -18.13 -12.35 2.34
N SER A 255 -19.11 -11.77 3.04
CA SER A 255 -19.78 -10.54 2.61
C SER A 255 -18.82 -9.35 2.58
N LEU A 256 -17.87 -9.29 3.52
CA LEU A 256 -16.83 -8.26 3.53
C LEU A 256 -15.97 -8.34 2.27
N VAL A 257 -15.50 -9.54 1.91
CA VAL A 257 -14.70 -9.75 0.69
C VAL A 257 -15.49 -9.33 -0.55
N LYS A 258 -16.76 -9.75 -0.65
CA LYS A 258 -17.65 -9.37 -1.76
C LYS A 258 -17.81 -7.84 -1.85
N HIS A 259 -18.02 -7.18 -0.72
CA HIS A 259 -18.14 -5.72 -0.62
C HIS A 259 -16.88 -5.00 -1.08
N LEU A 260 -15.71 -5.43 -0.59
CA LEU A 260 -14.42 -4.84 -0.97
C LEU A 260 -14.12 -5.01 -2.48
N MET A 261 -14.51 -6.14 -3.07
CA MET A 261 -14.42 -6.35 -4.51
C MET A 261 -15.37 -5.42 -5.28
N SER A 262 -16.65 -5.35 -4.88
CA SER A 262 -17.66 -4.54 -5.60
C SER A 262 -17.42 -3.03 -5.51
N THR A 263 -16.80 -2.56 -4.42
CA THR A 263 -16.50 -1.14 -4.20
C THR A 263 -15.16 -0.69 -4.79
N GLY A 264 -14.40 -1.59 -5.43
CA GLY A 264 -13.11 -1.26 -6.04
C GLY A 264 -12.00 -0.95 -5.04
N GLN A 265 -12.14 -1.37 -3.79
CA GLN A 265 -11.20 -1.16 -2.68
C GLN A 265 -10.02 -2.16 -2.72
N GLY A 266 -9.40 -2.32 -3.90
CA GLY A 266 -8.38 -3.34 -4.17
C GLY A 266 -7.19 -3.29 -3.21
N LEU A 267 -6.71 -2.10 -2.84
CA LEU A 267 -5.61 -1.95 -1.88
C LEU A 267 -5.97 -2.45 -0.47
N VAL A 268 -7.20 -2.17 -0.02
CA VAL A 268 -7.69 -2.62 1.29
C VAL A 268 -7.89 -4.14 1.29
N LEU A 269 -8.43 -4.68 0.19
CA LEU A 269 -8.62 -6.12 0.00
C LEU A 269 -7.29 -6.87 -0.04
N ARG A 270 -6.28 -6.32 -0.72
CA ARG A 270 -4.91 -6.85 -0.71
C ARG A 270 -4.38 -6.96 0.71
N ASP A 271 -4.42 -5.86 1.47
CA ASP A 271 -3.93 -5.85 2.85
C ASP A 271 -4.68 -6.85 3.73
N TYR A 272 -6.00 -6.96 3.51
CA TYR A 272 -6.85 -7.93 4.18
C TYR A 272 -6.41 -9.37 3.91
N TYR A 273 -6.14 -9.73 2.65
CA TYR A 273 -5.65 -11.06 2.30
C TYR A 273 -4.27 -11.34 2.89
N MET A 274 -3.32 -10.41 2.75
CA MET A 274 -1.97 -10.57 3.29
C MET A 274 -1.97 -10.78 4.81
N ARG A 275 -2.74 -9.97 5.56
CA ARG A 275 -2.80 -10.10 7.03
C ARG A 275 -3.51 -11.35 7.52
N ASN A 276 -4.42 -11.90 6.73
CA ASN A 276 -5.11 -13.16 7.04
C ASN A 276 -4.38 -14.40 6.49
N GLY A 277 -3.15 -14.26 6.00
CA GLY A 277 -2.37 -15.38 5.45
C GLY A 277 -2.93 -15.95 4.14
N ARG A 278 -3.78 -15.19 3.43
CA ARG A 278 -4.37 -15.59 2.15
C ARG A 278 -3.48 -15.16 0.99
N TRP A 279 -2.26 -15.69 0.95
CA TRP A 279 -1.21 -15.24 0.03
C TRP A 279 -1.57 -15.45 -1.45
N GLN A 280 -2.24 -16.56 -1.78
CA GLN A 280 -2.69 -16.85 -3.15
C GLN A 280 -3.72 -15.82 -3.64
N ASP A 281 -4.69 -15.47 -2.80
CA ASP A 281 -5.71 -14.48 -3.16
C ASP A 281 -5.12 -13.07 -3.26
N ALA A 282 -4.19 -12.72 -2.35
CA ALA A 282 -3.44 -11.47 -2.42
C ALA A 282 -2.62 -11.39 -3.71
N PHE A 283 -1.97 -12.49 -4.10
CA PHE A 283 -1.20 -12.59 -5.33
C PHE A 283 -2.08 -12.39 -6.57
N ASN A 284 -3.20 -13.11 -6.68
CA ASN A 284 -4.13 -13.00 -7.81
C ASN A 284 -4.69 -11.58 -7.95
N LEU A 285 -5.02 -10.94 -6.83
CA LEU A 285 -5.47 -9.54 -6.83
C LEU A 285 -4.37 -8.59 -7.29
N LEU A 286 -3.13 -8.80 -6.84
CA LEU A 286 -1.98 -8.00 -7.27
C LEU A 286 -1.68 -8.20 -8.76
N ASP A 287 -1.77 -9.43 -9.28
CA ASP A 287 -1.63 -9.75 -10.71
C ASP A 287 -2.63 -8.96 -11.55
N ASP A 288 -3.90 -8.97 -11.16
CA ASP A 288 -4.96 -8.19 -11.82
C ASP A 288 -4.68 -6.68 -11.75
N MET A 289 -4.26 -6.17 -10.58
CA MET A 289 -3.92 -4.76 -10.41
C MET A 289 -2.70 -4.34 -11.27
N ILE A 290 -1.70 -5.20 -11.42
CA ILE A 290 -0.48 -4.90 -12.18
C ILE A 290 -0.77 -4.92 -13.68
N PHE A 291 -1.46 -5.94 -14.19
CA PHE A 291 -1.55 -6.17 -15.63
C PHE A 291 -2.87 -5.73 -16.25
N LYS A 292 -3.98 -5.70 -15.50
CA LYS A 292 -5.31 -5.36 -16.04
C LYS A 292 -5.73 -3.92 -15.73
N GLU A 293 -5.33 -3.36 -14.60
CA GLU A 293 -5.73 -2.00 -14.21
C GLU A 293 -4.78 -0.90 -14.73
N LYS A 294 -5.30 0.04 -15.53
CA LYS A 294 -4.52 1.15 -16.11
C LYS A 294 -4.30 2.37 -15.19
N ARG A 295 -4.94 2.39 -14.02
CA ARG A 295 -4.89 3.56 -13.10
C ARG A 295 -3.57 3.69 -12.32
N TRP A 296 -2.76 2.65 -12.30
CA TRP A 296 -1.55 2.58 -11.48
C TRP A 296 -0.33 3.06 -12.24
N THR A 297 0.47 3.89 -11.57
CA THR A 297 1.76 4.37 -12.11
C THR A 297 2.78 3.25 -12.16
N LEU A 298 3.87 3.44 -12.91
CA LEU A 298 4.98 2.49 -12.95
C LEU A 298 5.58 2.28 -11.55
N LYS A 299 5.67 3.34 -10.75
CA LYS A 299 6.19 3.26 -9.38
C LYS A 299 5.32 2.36 -8.50
N ASP A 300 4.00 2.49 -8.59
CA ASP A 300 3.07 1.63 -7.86
C ASP A 300 3.16 0.18 -8.34
N ARG A 301 3.23 -0.03 -9.67
CA ARG A 301 3.40 -1.35 -10.28
C ARG A 301 4.68 -2.06 -9.82
N ILE A 302 5.80 -1.35 -9.67
CA ILE A 302 7.05 -1.92 -9.11
C ILE A 302 6.84 -2.39 -7.66
N VAL A 303 6.14 -1.60 -6.85
CA VAL A 303 5.82 -1.99 -5.46
C VAL A 303 4.91 -3.23 -5.45
N PHE A 304 3.89 -3.26 -6.30
CA PHE A 304 2.97 -4.39 -6.41
C PHE A 304 3.65 -5.65 -6.92
N LEU A 305 4.54 -5.56 -7.93
CA LEU A 305 5.34 -6.68 -8.42
C LEU A 305 6.18 -7.30 -7.29
N ARG A 306 6.84 -6.49 -6.46
CA ARG A 306 7.61 -6.99 -5.30
C ARG A 306 6.72 -7.64 -4.24
N GLN A 307 5.56 -7.05 -3.97
CA GLN A 307 4.58 -7.62 -3.03
C GLN A 307 4.02 -8.95 -3.56
N ALA A 308 3.73 -9.04 -4.85
CA ALA A 308 3.27 -10.24 -5.51
C ALA A 308 4.34 -11.33 -5.46
N LEU A 309 5.59 -11.00 -5.78
CA LEU A 309 6.73 -11.93 -5.65
C LEU A 309 6.88 -12.45 -4.20
N ASN A 310 6.72 -11.59 -3.19
CA ASN A 310 6.73 -12.03 -1.80
C ASN A 310 5.55 -12.98 -1.50
N CYS A 311 4.33 -12.66 -1.96
CA CYS A 311 3.18 -13.55 -1.79
C CYS A 311 3.38 -14.90 -2.49
N ALA A 312 3.93 -14.90 -3.71
CA ALA A 312 4.26 -16.10 -4.46
C ALA A 312 5.26 -16.99 -3.71
N ASN A 313 6.35 -16.42 -3.19
CA ASN A 313 7.32 -17.13 -2.36
C ASN A 313 6.67 -17.72 -1.10
N LYS A 314 5.77 -16.98 -0.44
CA LYS A 314 5.01 -17.51 0.73
C LYS A 314 4.11 -18.69 0.36
N VAL A 315 3.44 -18.64 -0.79
CA VAL A 315 2.63 -19.76 -1.28
C VAL A 315 3.51 -20.99 -1.54
N ILE A 316 4.66 -20.82 -2.19
CA ILE A 316 5.60 -21.93 -2.44
C ILE A 316 6.15 -22.49 -1.12
N ASP A 317 6.51 -21.64 -0.16
CA ASP A 317 6.97 -22.08 1.16
C ASP A 317 5.90 -22.91 1.87
N GLU A 318 4.64 -22.47 1.86
CA GLU A 318 3.51 -23.20 2.45
C GLU A 318 3.28 -24.56 1.78
N GLN A 319 3.45 -24.64 0.46
CA GLN A 319 3.37 -25.89 -0.30
C GLN A 319 4.54 -26.83 0.03
N ARG A 320 5.78 -26.31 0.09
CA ARG A 320 7.00 -27.09 0.37
C ARG A 320 7.03 -27.66 1.79
N PHE A 321 6.68 -26.86 2.78
CA PHE A 321 6.80 -27.25 4.19
C PHE A 321 5.52 -27.87 4.78
N GLY A 322 4.46 -28.06 3.98
CA GLY A 322 3.25 -28.77 4.39
C GLY A 322 2.46 -28.12 5.53
N ARG A 323 2.87 -26.95 6.02
CA ARG A 323 2.24 -26.23 7.15
C ARG A 323 0.81 -25.78 6.87
N GLY A 324 0.38 -25.83 5.61
CA GLY A 324 -1.00 -25.52 5.18
C GLY A 324 -1.97 -26.69 5.15
N ARG A 325 -1.56 -27.96 5.35
CA ARG A 325 -2.51 -29.09 5.30
C ARG A 325 -3.50 -29.12 6.48
N ASP A 326 -3.06 -28.72 7.67
CA ASP A 326 -3.93 -28.69 8.86
C ASP A 326 -4.75 -27.39 9.00
N GLN A 327 -4.38 -26.33 8.26
CA GLN A 327 -5.14 -25.08 8.19
C GLN A 327 -6.09 -24.97 6.99
N LYS A 328 -6.21 -26.03 6.17
CA LYS A 328 -7.39 -26.24 5.32
C LYS A 328 -8.63 -26.56 6.17
N LEU A 329 -8.90 -25.80 7.22
CA LEU A 329 -10.28 -25.49 7.56
C LEU A 329 -10.84 -24.84 6.30
N SER A 330 -11.73 -25.57 5.65
CA SER A 330 -12.64 -25.13 4.60
C SER A 330 -13.39 -23.85 5.06
N TRP A 331 -12.73 -22.69 5.00
CA TRP A 331 -13.36 -21.38 5.21
C TRP A 331 -14.43 -21.11 4.14
N TYR A 332 -14.34 -21.83 3.03
CA TYR A 332 -15.35 -21.91 1.99
C TYR A 332 -15.85 -23.35 1.92
N GLY A 333 -16.93 -23.67 2.66
CA GLY A 333 -17.88 -24.66 2.15
C GLY A 333 -18.27 -24.26 0.73
N ASP A 334 -18.38 -25.26 -0.14
CA ASP A 334 -18.43 -25.32 -1.63
C ASP A 334 -19.24 -24.25 -2.42
N ASP A 335 -19.79 -23.21 -1.81
CA ASP A 335 -20.77 -22.30 -2.43
C ASP A 335 -20.21 -21.06 -3.16
N LEU A 336 -18.90 -20.78 -3.06
CA LEU A 336 -18.27 -19.87 -4.01
C LEU A 336 -17.60 -20.73 -5.05
N GLY A 337 -18.36 -21.10 -6.10
CA GLY A 337 -17.93 -21.92 -7.24
C GLY A 337 -16.77 -21.31 -8.02
N GLY A 338 -15.62 -21.17 -7.35
CA GLY A 338 -14.35 -20.88 -7.97
C GLY A 338 -13.97 -22.08 -8.81
N ASP A 339 -13.95 -21.87 -10.12
CA ASP A 339 -13.36 -22.79 -11.07
C ASP A 339 -12.07 -23.37 -10.47
N ARG A 340 -12.00 -24.71 -10.39
CA ARG A 340 -10.80 -25.46 -9.97
C ARG A 340 -9.59 -25.24 -10.90
N ASN A 341 -9.67 -24.28 -11.82
CA ASN A 341 -8.61 -23.82 -12.71
C ASN A 341 -7.89 -22.58 -12.17
N GLN A 342 -7.88 -22.36 -10.85
CA GLN A 342 -6.95 -21.38 -10.27
C GLN A 342 -5.52 -21.84 -10.54
N SER A 343 -4.84 -21.15 -11.47
CA SER A 343 -3.42 -21.30 -11.77
C SER A 343 -2.65 -21.32 -10.46
N THR A 344 -2.14 -22.51 -10.10
CA THR A 344 -1.23 -22.67 -8.99
C THR A 344 0.04 -21.88 -9.31
N ILE A 345 0.48 -21.04 -8.37
CA ILE A 345 1.76 -20.35 -8.50
C ILE A 345 2.85 -21.43 -8.53
N ASP A 346 3.62 -21.45 -9.62
CA ASP A 346 4.77 -22.32 -9.83
C ASP A 346 6.07 -21.50 -9.89
N SER A 347 7.19 -22.21 -10.06
CA SER A 347 8.53 -21.59 -10.15
C SER A 347 8.64 -20.68 -11.37
N ASP A 348 8.06 -21.08 -12.50
CA ASP A 348 8.11 -20.34 -13.76
C ASP A 348 7.43 -18.98 -13.61
N LYS A 349 6.28 -18.93 -12.93
CA LYS A 349 5.59 -17.67 -12.64
C LYS A 349 6.42 -16.74 -11.74
N ILE A 350 7.25 -17.28 -10.83
CA ILE A 350 8.17 -16.46 -10.02
C ILE A 350 9.25 -15.84 -10.89
N GLU A 351 9.89 -16.63 -11.76
CA GLU A 351 10.91 -16.13 -12.68
C GLU A 351 10.36 -15.04 -13.60
N ASP A 352 9.12 -15.20 -14.08
CA ASP A 352 8.44 -14.18 -14.89
C ASP A 352 8.23 -12.87 -14.10
N TYR A 353 7.90 -12.93 -12.82
CA TYR A 353 7.79 -11.74 -11.98
C TYR A 353 9.16 -11.08 -11.73
N GLU A 354 10.23 -11.86 -11.56
CA GLU A 354 11.59 -11.32 -11.43
C GLU A 354 12.04 -10.60 -12.71
N LYS A 355 11.75 -11.19 -13.88
CA LYS A 355 11.94 -10.55 -15.19
C LYS A 355 11.12 -9.27 -15.30
N ASN A 356 9.85 -9.28 -14.90
CA ASN A 356 8.98 -8.10 -14.92
C ASN A 356 9.46 -6.99 -13.97
N ILE A 357 9.99 -7.33 -12.79
CA ILE A 357 10.60 -6.35 -11.88
C ILE A 357 11.83 -5.72 -12.52
N THR A 358 12.65 -6.52 -13.20
CA THR A 358 13.84 -6.04 -13.91
C THR A 358 13.44 -5.11 -15.06
N SER A 359 12.46 -5.52 -15.89
CA SER A 359 11.90 -4.68 -16.96
C SER A 359 11.34 -3.36 -16.41
N ALA A 360 10.55 -3.41 -15.34
CA ALA A 360 9.96 -2.21 -14.75
C ALA A 360 11.01 -1.23 -14.18
N LYS A 361 12.12 -1.74 -13.63
CA LYS A 361 13.24 -0.89 -13.19
C LYS A 361 13.95 -0.23 -14.37
N LEU A 362 14.23 -0.98 -15.43
CA LEU A 362 14.84 -0.44 -16.66
C LEU A 362 13.92 0.57 -17.32
N GLN A 363 12.61 0.32 -17.33
CA GLN A 363 11.60 1.23 -17.80
C GLN A 363 11.58 2.54 -16.99
N GLN A 364 11.79 2.46 -15.66
CA GLN A 364 11.92 3.64 -14.82
C GLN A 364 13.20 4.44 -15.13
N GLN A 365 14.31 3.76 -15.40
CA GLN A 365 15.56 4.39 -15.85
C GLN A 365 15.39 5.07 -17.21
N LEU A 366 14.76 4.39 -18.17
CA LEU A 366 14.44 4.94 -19.49
C LEU A 366 13.56 6.19 -19.38
N LYS A 367 12.52 6.15 -18.53
CA LYS A 367 11.66 7.29 -18.27
C LYS A 367 12.45 8.50 -17.74
N ALA A 368 13.36 8.28 -16.80
CA ALA A 368 14.22 9.35 -16.27
C ALA A 368 15.12 9.94 -17.38
N ALA A 369 15.77 9.08 -18.18
CA ALA A 369 16.60 9.50 -19.31
C ALA A 369 15.81 10.28 -20.38
N LEU A 370 14.54 9.93 -20.61
CA LEU A 370 13.65 10.65 -21.52
C LEU A 370 13.26 12.03 -20.98
N GLU A 371 13.00 12.17 -19.68
CA GLU A 371 12.76 13.50 -19.09
C GLU A 371 14.00 14.39 -19.20
N ASP A 372 15.20 13.85 -18.93
CA ASP A 372 16.46 14.59 -19.11
C ASP A 372 16.68 15.02 -20.58
N LEU A 373 16.31 14.15 -21.54
CA LEU A 373 16.38 14.45 -22.97
C LEU A 373 15.37 15.54 -23.36
N LYS A 374 14.15 15.47 -22.82
CA LYS A 374 13.09 16.46 -23.05
C LYS A 374 13.46 17.85 -22.53
N GLU A 375 14.16 17.95 -21.41
CA GLU A 375 14.65 19.22 -20.90
C GLU A 375 15.66 19.87 -21.86
N LYS A 376 16.52 19.05 -22.47
CA LYS A 376 17.61 19.48 -23.36
C LYS A 376 17.18 19.70 -24.82
N GLU A 377 16.09 19.09 -25.26
CA GLU A 377 15.59 19.18 -26.64
C GLU A 377 15.14 20.62 -26.95
N PRO A 378 15.60 21.30 -28.01
CA PRO A 378 15.10 22.63 -28.35
C PRO A 378 13.77 22.61 -29.11
N ASN A 379 13.46 21.52 -29.84
CA ASN A 379 12.27 21.46 -30.70
C ASN A 379 10.99 21.11 -29.91
N PRO A 380 9.95 21.96 -29.91
CA PRO A 380 8.71 21.71 -29.17
C PRO A 380 7.94 20.45 -29.61
N GLU A 381 7.92 20.12 -30.90
CA GLU A 381 7.23 18.93 -31.40
C GLU A 381 7.89 17.64 -30.87
N LYS A 382 9.23 17.62 -30.86
CA LYS A 382 9.99 16.51 -30.28
C LYS A 382 9.83 16.44 -28.77
N LYS A 383 9.73 17.57 -28.07
CA LYS A 383 9.41 17.58 -26.62
C LYS A 383 8.07 16.94 -26.33
N GLU A 384 7.04 17.24 -27.11
CA GLU A 384 5.71 16.68 -26.95
C GLU A 384 5.71 15.17 -27.23
N GLU A 385 6.41 14.74 -28.27
CA GLU A 385 6.63 13.31 -28.57
C GLU A 385 7.30 12.57 -27.40
N ILE A 386 8.38 13.14 -26.84
CA ILE A 386 9.09 12.55 -25.69
C ILE A 386 8.18 12.53 -24.44
N ALA A 387 7.40 13.58 -24.21
CA ALA A 387 6.44 13.62 -23.11
C ALA A 387 5.36 12.54 -23.25
N GLY A 388 4.84 12.32 -24.46
CA GLY A 388 3.88 11.25 -24.76
C GLY A 388 4.46 9.86 -24.47
N LEU A 389 5.70 9.60 -24.88
CA LEU A 389 6.40 8.35 -24.59
C LEU A 389 6.63 8.16 -23.09
N SER A 390 7.09 9.19 -22.38
CA SER A 390 7.28 9.15 -20.92
C SER A 390 5.97 8.83 -20.19
N GLN A 391 4.84 9.37 -20.67
CA GLN A 391 3.52 9.05 -20.13
C GLN A 391 3.10 7.60 -20.41
N GLN A 392 3.36 7.07 -21.61
CA GLN A 392 3.06 5.67 -21.94
C GLN A 392 3.86 4.69 -21.08
N LEU A 393 5.15 5.00 -20.85
CA LEU A 393 6.02 4.24 -19.95
C LEU A 393 5.56 4.34 -18.48
N ASP A 394 4.72 5.30 -18.10
CA ASP A 394 4.18 5.34 -16.74
C ASP A 394 2.92 4.48 -16.57
N GLN A 395 2.17 4.24 -17.66
CA GLN A 395 0.84 3.65 -17.62
C GLN A 395 0.80 2.14 -17.83
N SER A 396 1.82 1.56 -18.46
CA SER A 396 1.84 0.14 -18.82
C SER A 396 3.23 -0.46 -18.64
N LEU A 397 3.32 -1.78 -18.45
CA LEU A 397 4.60 -2.48 -18.39
C LEU A 397 5.02 -2.88 -19.80
N PHE A 398 6.23 -2.49 -20.19
CA PHE A 398 6.80 -2.81 -21.50
C PHE A 398 7.66 -4.07 -21.39
N SER A 399 7.75 -4.81 -22.50
CA SER A 399 8.74 -5.89 -22.60
C SER A 399 10.15 -5.30 -22.76
N LEU A 400 11.19 -6.07 -22.44
CA LEU A 400 12.57 -5.64 -22.66
C LEU A 400 12.85 -5.25 -24.12
N ARG A 401 12.20 -5.93 -25.06
CA ARG A 401 12.30 -5.61 -26.49
C ARG A 401 11.70 -4.24 -26.80
N ASP A 402 10.50 -3.95 -26.31
CA ASP A 402 9.85 -2.66 -26.57
C ASP A 402 10.65 -1.51 -25.94
N LEU A 403 11.18 -1.72 -24.73
CA LEU A 403 12.08 -0.76 -24.09
C LEU A 403 13.34 -0.52 -24.90
N TYR A 404 13.93 -1.58 -25.47
CA TYR A 404 15.12 -1.47 -26.31
C TYR A 404 14.82 -0.67 -27.58
N GLU A 405 13.71 -0.94 -28.24
CA GLU A 405 13.29 -0.23 -29.46
C GLU A 405 13.10 1.27 -29.19
N VAL A 406 12.45 1.64 -28.08
CA VAL A 406 12.29 3.05 -27.67
C VAL A 406 13.64 3.70 -27.34
N ALA A 407 14.49 3.02 -26.55
CA ALA A 407 15.80 3.55 -26.17
C ALA A 407 16.70 3.77 -27.39
N GLN A 408 16.70 2.82 -28.34
CA GLN A 408 17.46 2.89 -29.59
C GLN A 408 16.99 4.05 -30.48
N GLN A 409 15.67 4.20 -30.66
CA GLN A 409 15.09 5.30 -31.45
C GLN A 409 15.45 6.67 -30.90
N LYS A 410 15.63 6.80 -29.58
CA LYS A 410 16.01 8.05 -28.90
C LYS A 410 17.51 8.20 -28.68
N GLY A 411 18.33 7.26 -29.15
CA GLY A 411 19.79 7.31 -29.02
C GLY A 411 20.28 7.22 -27.57
N LEU A 412 19.51 6.56 -26.69
CA LEU A 412 19.83 6.38 -25.27
C LEU A 412 20.68 5.11 -25.09
N TRP A 413 21.93 5.18 -25.49
CA TRP A 413 22.82 4.02 -25.60
C TRP A 413 23.13 3.36 -24.26
N GLU A 414 23.27 4.13 -23.18
CA GLU A 414 23.47 3.62 -21.83
C GLU A 414 22.28 2.76 -21.38
N THR A 415 21.07 3.19 -21.73
CA THR A 415 19.85 2.42 -21.43
C THR A 415 19.75 1.17 -22.30
N CYS A 416 20.14 1.25 -23.59
CA CYS A 416 20.21 0.07 -24.46
C CYS A 416 21.15 -1.00 -23.89
N LEU A 417 22.34 -0.59 -23.42
CA LEU A 417 23.32 -1.48 -22.79
C LEU A 417 22.80 -2.07 -21.47
N ALA A 418 22.12 -1.28 -20.65
CA ALA A 418 21.47 -1.75 -19.41
C ALA A 418 20.39 -2.82 -19.69
N ILE A 419 19.61 -2.64 -20.75
CA ILE A 419 18.59 -3.60 -21.20
C ILE A 419 19.23 -4.90 -21.69
N LEU A 420 20.22 -4.82 -22.59
CA LEU A 420 20.93 -6.00 -23.09
C LEU A 420 21.67 -6.75 -21.97
N GLY A 421 22.29 -6.02 -21.04
CA GLY A 421 22.89 -6.64 -19.87
C GLY A 421 21.89 -7.38 -18.99
N SER A 422 20.59 -7.14 -19.11
CA SER A 422 19.55 -7.88 -18.38
C SER A 422 19.04 -9.11 -19.13
N THR A 423 19.55 -9.38 -20.32
CA THR A 423 19.31 -10.61 -21.08
C THR A 423 20.40 -11.65 -20.77
N SER A 424 20.09 -12.94 -20.95
CA SER A 424 21.01 -14.03 -20.61
C SER A 424 22.20 -14.13 -21.56
N GLU A 425 21.99 -13.85 -22.84
CA GLU A 425 23.01 -14.01 -23.89
C GLU A 425 22.91 -12.87 -24.91
N PRO A 426 23.44 -11.67 -24.58
CA PRO A 426 23.43 -10.57 -25.52
C PRO A 426 24.39 -10.86 -26.69
N ALA A 427 23.95 -10.64 -27.92
CA ALA A 427 24.81 -10.82 -29.09
C ALA A 427 25.98 -9.82 -29.06
N ARG A 428 27.21 -10.34 -29.00
CA ARG A 428 28.44 -9.56 -28.82
C ARG A 428 28.58 -8.42 -29.84
N ASP A 429 28.30 -8.67 -31.11
CA ASP A 429 28.41 -7.66 -32.18
C ASP A 429 27.47 -6.47 -31.96
N ILE A 430 26.28 -6.72 -31.39
CA ILE A 430 25.31 -5.67 -31.06
C ILE A 430 25.82 -4.86 -29.86
N VAL A 431 26.35 -5.53 -28.83
CA VAL A 431 26.93 -4.88 -27.65
C VAL A 431 28.10 -3.98 -28.05
N GLU A 432 29.03 -4.49 -28.87
CA GLU A 432 30.17 -3.72 -29.38
C GLU A 432 29.73 -2.52 -30.23
N LEU A 433 28.71 -2.69 -31.08
CA LEU A 433 28.10 -1.60 -31.85
C LEU A 433 27.54 -0.49 -30.94
N LEU A 434 26.81 -0.85 -29.88
CA LEU A 434 26.23 0.11 -28.95
C LEU A 434 27.29 0.85 -28.13
N TRP A 435 28.33 0.16 -27.66
CA TRP A 435 29.47 0.79 -27.02
C TRP A 435 30.18 1.77 -27.96
N ASN A 436 30.37 1.40 -29.22
CA ASN A 436 30.94 2.30 -30.22
C ASN A 436 30.07 3.54 -30.43
N ASN A 437 28.75 3.37 -30.55
CA ASN A 437 27.81 4.49 -30.69
C ASN A 437 27.83 5.41 -29.47
N LEU A 438 27.87 4.86 -28.26
CA LEU A 438 27.99 5.63 -27.03
C LEU A 438 29.27 6.47 -27.02
N ILE A 439 30.43 5.85 -27.27
CA ILE A 439 31.74 6.54 -27.27
C ILE A 439 31.75 7.66 -28.30
N VAL A 440 31.31 7.40 -29.53
CA VAL A 440 31.25 8.39 -30.60
C VAL A 440 30.27 9.52 -30.27
N THR A 441 29.11 9.20 -29.69
CA THR A 441 28.09 10.20 -29.32
C THR A 441 28.60 11.13 -28.21
N VAL A 442 29.26 10.58 -27.17
CA VAL A 442 29.81 11.37 -26.06
C VAL A 442 31.00 12.22 -26.50
N ALA A 443 31.84 11.68 -27.39
CA ALA A 443 32.92 12.42 -28.03
C ALA A 443 32.37 13.64 -28.77
N GLY A 444 31.34 13.43 -29.59
CA GLY A 444 30.67 14.49 -30.34
C GLY A 444 31.61 15.25 -31.30
N PRO A 445 31.13 16.33 -31.93
CA PRO A 445 31.97 17.21 -32.75
C PRO A 445 32.83 18.16 -31.89
N ASP A 446 32.39 18.46 -30.66
CA ASP A 446 33.15 19.26 -29.71
C ASP A 446 34.09 18.37 -28.88
N VAL A 447 35.32 18.31 -29.37
CA VAL A 447 36.41 17.55 -28.78
C VAL A 447 36.78 18.05 -27.38
N ARG A 448 36.33 19.24 -26.95
CA ARG A 448 36.65 19.74 -25.61
C ARG A 448 35.72 19.13 -24.56
N GLY A 449 36.33 18.59 -23.50
CA GLY A 449 35.61 18.08 -22.32
C GLY A 449 34.90 16.73 -22.52
N TRP A 450 35.10 16.03 -23.63
CA TRP A 450 34.44 14.73 -23.86
C TRP A 450 34.83 13.67 -22.83
N ARG A 451 36.10 13.67 -22.39
CA ARG A 451 36.60 12.79 -21.32
C ARG A 451 35.79 12.95 -20.04
N GLN A 452 35.57 14.21 -19.62
CA GLN A 452 34.78 14.53 -18.43
C GLN A 452 33.33 14.07 -18.58
N ARG A 453 32.70 14.33 -19.74
CA ARG A 453 31.35 13.85 -20.03
C ARG A 453 31.27 12.32 -20.00
N PHE A 454 32.30 11.63 -20.51
CA PHE A 454 32.35 10.17 -20.48
C PHE A 454 32.51 9.62 -19.05
N LEU A 455 33.36 10.24 -18.23
CA LEU A 455 33.51 9.88 -16.82
C LEU A 455 32.20 10.09 -16.03
N GLU A 456 31.46 11.16 -16.31
CA GLU A 456 30.13 11.39 -15.72
C GLU A 456 29.15 10.26 -16.07
N ARG A 457 29.20 9.74 -17.30
CA ARG A 457 28.38 8.59 -17.75
C ARG A 457 28.83 7.25 -17.17
N CYS A 458 30.09 7.09 -16.81
CA CYS A 458 30.61 5.84 -16.25
C CYS A 458 29.84 5.41 -14.97
N LYS A 459 29.35 6.37 -14.19
CA LYS A 459 28.57 6.09 -12.97
C LYS A 459 27.30 5.28 -13.25
N GLU A 460 26.63 5.55 -14.37
CA GLU A 460 25.41 4.83 -14.81
C GLU A 460 25.75 3.45 -15.37
N LEU A 461 26.95 3.28 -15.93
CA LEU A 461 27.42 2.05 -16.58
C LEU A 461 28.07 1.06 -15.61
N ARG A 462 28.42 1.49 -14.39
CA ARG A 462 29.05 0.63 -13.37
C ARG A 462 28.32 -0.70 -13.13
N GLN A 463 26.98 -0.70 -13.22
CA GLN A 463 26.18 -1.91 -13.05
C GLN A 463 26.46 -3.02 -14.09
N LEU A 464 27.10 -2.67 -15.23
CA LEU A 464 27.43 -3.60 -16.30
C LEU A 464 28.80 -4.29 -16.12
N VAL A 465 29.67 -3.76 -15.27
CA VAL A 465 31.06 -4.25 -15.13
C VAL A 465 31.12 -5.74 -14.75
N ASN A 466 30.16 -6.20 -13.93
CA ASN A 466 30.07 -7.60 -13.51
C ASN A 466 29.42 -8.52 -14.56
N LYS A 467 29.05 -8.01 -15.74
CA LYS A 467 28.36 -8.74 -16.80
C LYS A 467 29.27 -8.82 -18.03
N HIS A 468 30.21 -9.77 -18.03
CA HIS A 468 31.26 -9.88 -19.06
C HIS A 468 30.74 -9.81 -20.50
N ASP A 469 29.59 -10.39 -20.80
CA ASP A 469 29.02 -10.39 -22.16
C ASP A 469 28.44 -9.01 -22.59
N ALA A 470 27.98 -8.21 -21.62
CA ALA A 470 27.49 -6.85 -21.87
C ALA A 470 28.58 -5.78 -21.71
N PHE A 471 29.75 -6.16 -21.20
CA PHE A 471 30.88 -5.29 -20.90
C PHE A 471 32.18 -5.85 -21.48
N PRO A 472 32.36 -5.81 -22.82
CA PRO A 472 33.56 -6.30 -23.49
C PRO A 472 34.74 -5.35 -23.25
N LEU A 473 35.34 -5.45 -22.06
CA LEU A 473 36.33 -4.49 -21.55
C LEU A 473 37.50 -4.24 -22.51
N ALA A 474 38.05 -5.28 -23.14
CA ALA A 474 39.13 -5.14 -24.13
C ALA A 474 38.69 -4.25 -25.31
N PHE A 475 37.51 -4.50 -25.88
CA PHE A 475 36.95 -3.67 -26.95
C PHE A 475 36.74 -2.22 -26.51
N ILE A 476 36.16 -2.01 -25.32
CA ILE A 476 35.91 -0.67 -24.76
C ILE A 476 37.23 0.10 -24.58
N CYS A 477 38.24 -0.52 -23.97
CA CYS A 477 39.55 0.09 -23.76
C CYS A 477 40.18 0.50 -25.09
N LYS A 478 40.21 -0.41 -26.07
CA LYS A 478 40.71 -0.11 -27.41
C LYS A 478 40.00 1.08 -28.05
N LYS A 479 38.67 1.10 -28.02
CA LYS A 479 37.88 2.17 -28.63
C LYS A 479 38.12 3.51 -27.95
N LEU A 480 38.22 3.54 -26.63
CA LEU A 480 38.52 4.76 -25.87
C LEU A 480 39.93 5.28 -26.12
N GLU A 481 40.93 4.40 -26.18
CA GLU A 481 42.32 4.75 -26.50
C GLU A 481 42.43 5.33 -27.92
N VAL A 482 41.78 4.68 -28.91
CA VAL A 482 41.70 5.20 -30.29
C VAL A 482 40.98 6.55 -30.32
N GLN A 483 39.83 6.66 -29.64
CA GLN A 483 39.07 7.91 -29.59
C GLN A 483 39.92 9.03 -28.96
N SER A 484 40.59 8.76 -27.84
CA SER A 484 41.47 9.73 -27.20
C SER A 484 42.60 10.17 -28.12
N ALA A 485 43.25 9.24 -28.81
CA ALA A 485 44.33 9.60 -29.72
C ALA A 485 43.85 10.38 -30.96
N THR A 486 42.63 10.15 -31.44
CA THR A 486 42.05 10.91 -32.57
C THR A 486 41.58 12.30 -32.17
N CYS A 487 40.94 12.42 -31.01
CA CYS A 487 40.47 13.68 -30.44
C CYS A 487 41.61 14.58 -29.95
N ASP A 488 42.63 14.01 -29.32
CA ASP A 488 43.62 14.78 -28.56
C ASP A 488 44.87 15.18 -29.38
N ARG A 489 44.85 15.18 -30.72
CA ARG A 489 46.03 15.60 -31.52
C ARG A 489 46.55 17.00 -31.15
N ASP A 490 45.67 17.93 -30.77
CA ASP A 490 46.05 19.27 -30.29
C ASP A 490 46.07 19.42 -28.75
N ALA A 491 45.41 18.51 -28.02
CA ALA A 491 45.32 18.51 -26.55
C ALA A 491 46.44 17.73 -25.87
N ALA A 492 47.07 16.76 -26.54
CA ALA A 492 48.22 15.98 -26.07
C ALA A 492 49.43 16.86 -25.69
N LYS A 493 49.48 18.10 -26.18
CA LYS A 493 50.50 19.09 -25.79
C LYS A 493 50.18 19.84 -24.50
N ARG A 494 48.92 19.87 -24.06
CA ARG A 494 48.45 20.58 -22.85
C ARG A 494 48.15 19.64 -21.67
N MET A 495 47.90 18.36 -21.94
CA MET A 495 47.54 17.38 -20.91
C MET A 495 48.71 16.55 -20.37
N ARG A 496 49.96 16.80 -20.79
CA ARG A 496 51.14 16.23 -20.12
C ARG A 496 51.27 16.66 -18.66
N ASP A 497 50.50 17.67 -18.24
CA ASP A 497 50.52 18.20 -16.88
C ASP A 497 49.56 17.45 -15.92
N ASP A 498 48.58 16.69 -16.43
CA ASP A 498 47.73 15.82 -15.60
C ASP A 498 48.35 14.42 -15.50
N ASN A 499 48.97 14.14 -14.35
CA ASN A 499 49.73 12.91 -14.07
C ASN A 499 48.92 11.59 -14.08
N ASN A 500 47.63 11.59 -14.44
CA ASN A 500 46.77 10.40 -14.36
C ASN A 500 46.20 10.01 -15.74
N PRO A 501 46.53 8.81 -16.28
CA PRO A 501 46.01 8.34 -17.56
C PRO A 501 44.48 8.34 -17.61
N PHE A 502 43.89 8.72 -18.74
CA PHE A 502 42.43 8.78 -18.86
C PHE A 502 41.75 7.42 -18.57
N MET A 503 42.33 6.33 -19.08
CA MET A 503 41.81 4.98 -18.83
C MET A 503 41.88 4.58 -17.36
N ALA A 504 42.85 5.10 -16.61
CA ALA A 504 42.93 4.85 -15.17
C ALA A 504 41.73 5.46 -14.43
N GLN A 505 41.36 6.70 -14.78
CA GLN A 505 40.18 7.38 -14.25
C GLN A 505 38.89 6.65 -14.64
N VAL A 506 38.80 6.15 -15.89
CA VAL A 506 37.66 5.34 -16.34
C VAL A 506 37.53 4.07 -15.50
N PHE A 507 38.63 3.36 -15.23
CA PHE A 507 38.58 2.16 -14.37
C PHE A 507 38.17 2.46 -12.95
N ASP A 508 38.63 3.58 -12.39
CA ASP A 508 38.27 3.99 -11.03
C ASP A 508 36.78 4.36 -10.94
N GLU A 509 36.26 5.14 -11.90
CA GLU A 509 34.84 5.50 -11.96
C GLU A 509 33.96 4.27 -12.21
N LEU A 510 34.37 3.34 -13.07
CA LEU A 510 33.64 2.09 -13.31
C LEU A 510 33.85 1.04 -12.21
N GLN A 511 34.82 1.21 -11.30
CA GLN A 511 35.24 0.17 -10.35
C GLN A 511 35.60 -1.16 -11.02
N VAL A 512 36.34 -1.10 -12.12
CA VAL A 512 36.79 -2.32 -12.81
C VAL A 512 37.79 -3.07 -11.93
N PRO A 513 37.59 -4.36 -11.62
CA PRO A 513 38.57 -5.14 -10.88
C PRO A 513 39.93 -5.16 -11.58
N LEU A 514 41.01 -5.06 -10.81
CA LEU A 514 42.37 -4.96 -11.33
C LEU A 514 42.73 -6.15 -12.24
N LYS A 515 42.27 -7.36 -11.88
CA LYS A 515 42.43 -8.57 -12.69
C LYS A 515 41.85 -8.44 -14.10
N ASP A 516 40.68 -7.81 -14.21
CA ASP A 516 39.98 -7.63 -15.47
C ASP A 516 40.66 -6.57 -16.33
N GLN A 517 41.21 -5.51 -15.70
CA GLN A 517 42.06 -4.52 -16.35
C GLN A 517 43.30 -5.19 -16.97
N ILE A 518 44.03 -6.01 -16.19
CA ILE A 518 45.23 -6.73 -16.63
C ILE A 518 44.87 -7.69 -17.78
N ARG A 519 43.77 -8.45 -17.65
CA ARG A 519 43.32 -9.38 -18.68
C ARG A 519 42.98 -8.67 -19.98
N ALA A 520 42.24 -7.55 -19.92
CA ALA A 520 41.86 -6.78 -21.09
C ALA A 520 43.09 -6.21 -21.81
N TYR A 521 44.05 -5.63 -21.08
CA TYR A 521 45.30 -5.14 -21.67
C TYR A 521 46.24 -6.27 -22.12
N THR A 522 46.17 -7.46 -21.53
CA THR A 522 46.93 -8.59 -22.06
C THR A 522 46.36 -9.05 -23.39
N GLN A 523 45.02 -9.12 -23.50
CA GLN A 523 44.32 -9.47 -24.74
C GLN A 523 44.63 -8.48 -25.86
N LEU A 524 44.54 -7.17 -25.59
CA LEU A 524 44.80 -6.12 -26.58
C LEU A 524 46.23 -6.16 -27.13
N LEU A 525 47.24 -6.44 -26.29
CA LEU A 525 48.61 -6.60 -26.75
C LEU A 525 48.79 -7.80 -27.68
N ASN A 526 48.10 -8.90 -27.38
CA ASN A 526 48.19 -10.14 -28.15
C ASN A 526 47.48 -10.05 -29.50
N GLU A 527 46.35 -9.35 -29.59
CA GLU A 527 45.52 -9.31 -30.80
C GLU A 527 46.09 -8.41 -31.90
N GLU A 528 46.63 -7.24 -31.57
CA GLU A 528 46.90 -6.21 -32.59
C GLU A 528 48.37 -5.79 -32.71
N GLY A 529 49.18 -6.08 -31.70
CA GLY A 529 50.40 -5.34 -31.44
C GLY A 529 50.09 -3.84 -31.21
N LEU A 530 51.00 -3.09 -30.57
CA LEU A 530 50.79 -1.65 -30.45
C LEU A 530 50.81 -1.02 -31.85
N GLY A 531 49.66 -0.69 -32.42
CA GLY A 531 49.55 0.11 -33.65
C GLY A 531 50.11 1.53 -33.45
N THR A 532 49.55 2.53 -34.11
CA THR A 532 49.95 3.95 -33.96
C THR A 532 49.69 4.55 -32.56
N TYR A 533 49.16 3.78 -31.62
CA TYR A 533 48.65 4.25 -30.32
C TYR A 533 49.47 3.77 -29.11
N GLY A 534 50.70 3.29 -29.34
CA GLY A 534 51.53 2.64 -28.32
C GLY A 534 51.85 3.46 -27.06
N GLY A 535 51.92 4.79 -27.15
CA GLY A 535 52.30 5.64 -26.01
C GLY A 535 51.28 5.63 -24.86
N ALA A 536 50.03 5.95 -25.15
CA ALA A 536 48.95 6.01 -24.15
C ALA A 536 48.71 4.65 -23.49
N TYR A 537 48.80 3.60 -24.30
CA TYR A 537 48.69 2.23 -23.84
C TYR A 537 49.71 1.87 -22.76
N VAL A 538 50.98 2.21 -22.99
CA VAL A 538 52.08 1.94 -22.05
C VAL A 538 51.90 2.73 -20.76
N GLU A 539 51.43 3.98 -20.84
CA GLU A 539 51.13 4.81 -19.67
C GLU A 539 50.05 4.16 -18.80
N THR A 540 48.99 3.64 -19.41
CA THR A 540 47.94 2.90 -18.69
C THR A 540 48.48 1.61 -18.06
N VAL A 541 49.34 0.85 -18.76
CA VAL A 541 49.98 -0.36 -18.19
C VAL A 541 50.87 -0.02 -16.99
N ILE A 542 51.68 1.04 -17.09
CA ILE A 542 52.53 1.51 -15.98
C ILE A 542 51.66 1.88 -14.78
N ASP A 543 50.56 2.57 -15.02
CA ASP A 543 49.66 2.99 -13.95
C ASP A 543 48.92 1.81 -13.29
N ILE A 544 48.46 0.83 -14.08
CA ILE A 544 47.94 -0.45 -13.57
C ILE A 544 48.99 -1.12 -12.68
N ALA A 545 50.26 -1.17 -13.12
CA ALA A 545 51.35 -1.77 -12.36
C ALA A 545 51.63 -1.03 -11.04
N LYS A 546 51.63 0.31 -11.06
CA LYS A 546 51.79 1.13 -9.85
C LYS A 546 50.64 0.92 -8.86
N ARG A 547 49.40 0.99 -9.31
CA ARG A 547 48.21 0.75 -8.45
C ARG A 547 48.19 -0.67 -7.89
N SER A 548 48.68 -1.66 -8.65
CA SER A 548 48.85 -3.03 -8.17
C SER A 548 49.88 -3.08 -7.03
N HIS A 549 51.03 -2.43 -7.21
CA HIS A 549 52.08 -2.38 -6.19
C HIS A 549 51.62 -1.65 -4.92
N GLU A 550 50.96 -0.49 -5.04
CA GLU A 550 50.43 0.25 -3.89
C GLU A 550 49.42 -0.56 -3.08
N LYS A 551 48.55 -1.34 -3.74
CA LYS A 551 47.63 -2.25 -3.06
C LYS A 551 48.35 -3.38 -2.31
N LEU A 552 49.41 -3.93 -2.91
CA LEU A 552 50.25 -4.96 -2.29
C LEU A 552 51.00 -4.45 -1.05
N GLU A 553 51.44 -3.18 -1.06
CA GLU A 553 52.12 -2.56 0.08
C GLU A 553 51.19 -2.28 1.26
N ARG A 554 49.92 -1.95 1.02
CA ARG A 554 48.96 -1.59 2.07
C ARG A 554 48.51 -2.78 2.94
N LYS A 555 48.80 -4.03 2.54
CA LYS A 555 48.37 -5.26 3.24
C LYS A 555 46.84 -5.29 3.52
N ASP A 556 46.06 -4.70 2.63
CA ASP A 556 44.60 -4.75 2.71
C ASP A 556 44.11 -6.17 2.39
N ASP A 557 42.88 -6.55 2.76
CA ASP A 557 42.25 -7.85 2.43
C ASP A 557 42.28 -8.18 0.91
N ALA A 558 42.59 -7.20 0.06
CA ALA A 558 42.86 -7.35 -1.37
C ALA A 558 44.24 -7.98 -1.71
N GLU A 559 45.10 -8.25 -0.73
CA GLU A 559 46.46 -8.76 -0.93
C GLU A 559 46.48 -10.13 -1.64
N GLU A 560 45.49 -10.99 -1.35
CA GLU A 560 45.36 -12.31 -1.98
C GLU A 560 44.94 -12.20 -3.45
N GLU A 561 43.94 -11.37 -3.77
CA GLU A 561 43.51 -11.12 -5.15
C GLU A 561 44.62 -10.50 -5.98
N VAL A 562 45.36 -9.50 -5.46
CA VAL A 562 46.44 -8.87 -6.24
C VAL A 562 47.63 -9.81 -6.40
N PHE A 563 47.94 -10.64 -5.39
CA PHE A 563 49.03 -11.62 -5.46
C PHE A 563 48.80 -12.66 -6.56
N GLU A 564 47.58 -13.18 -6.71
CA GLU A 564 47.22 -14.11 -7.79
C GLU A 564 47.42 -13.51 -9.19
N ASN A 565 47.32 -12.18 -9.31
CA ASN A 565 47.42 -11.47 -10.58
C ASN A 565 48.83 -11.02 -10.94
N VAL A 566 49.81 -11.10 -10.04
CA VAL A 566 51.19 -10.64 -10.30
C VAL A 566 51.84 -11.36 -11.48
N PRO A 567 51.70 -12.70 -11.69
CA PRO A 567 52.24 -13.36 -12.88
C PRO A 567 51.65 -12.82 -14.19
N SER A 568 50.34 -12.55 -14.22
CA SER A 568 49.66 -11.93 -15.37
C SER A 568 50.14 -10.50 -15.61
N LEU A 569 50.38 -9.74 -14.54
CA LEU A 569 50.91 -8.38 -14.62
C LEU A 569 52.36 -8.35 -15.11
N LEU A 570 53.21 -9.26 -14.64
CA LEU A 570 54.58 -9.43 -15.15
C LEU A 570 54.57 -9.85 -16.62
N THR A 571 53.61 -10.69 -17.03
CA THR A 571 53.41 -11.05 -18.44
C THR A 571 53.03 -9.83 -19.25
N LEU A 572 52.09 -9.02 -18.77
CA LEU A 572 51.69 -7.76 -19.42
C LEU A 572 52.88 -6.79 -19.55
N ILE A 573 53.70 -6.63 -18.51
CA ILE A 573 54.91 -5.81 -18.53
C ILE A 573 55.95 -6.36 -19.49
N ALA A 574 56.17 -7.68 -19.52
CA ALA A 574 57.09 -8.33 -20.44
C ALA A 574 56.66 -8.18 -21.91
N LEU A 575 55.37 -8.38 -22.21
CA LEU A 575 54.79 -8.11 -23.52
C LEU A 575 54.99 -6.64 -23.92
N THR A 576 54.81 -5.73 -22.96
CA THR A 576 55.03 -4.29 -23.17
C THR A 576 56.50 -3.98 -23.46
N ASN A 577 57.43 -4.58 -22.70
CA ASN A 577 58.88 -4.45 -22.88
C ASN A 577 59.36 -4.97 -24.23
N ASN A 578 58.75 -6.02 -24.78
CA ASN A 578 59.13 -6.55 -26.10
C ASN A 578 58.83 -5.58 -27.26
N MET A 579 58.20 -4.43 -26.97
CA MET A 579 57.84 -3.42 -27.97
C MET A 579 58.68 -2.13 -27.86
N VAL A 580 59.92 -2.22 -27.35
CA VAL A 580 60.86 -1.11 -27.08
C VAL A 580 60.89 -0.03 -28.19
N HIS A 581 60.83 -0.43 -29.46
CA HIS A 581 60.93 0.50 -30.60
C HIS A 581 59.79 1.51 -30.74
N LYS A 582 58.70 1.35 -29.99
CA LYS A 582 57.50 2.22 -30.05
C LYS A 582 57.27 3.03 -28.77
N ILE A 583 58.18 2.94 -27.80
CA ILE A 583 58.03 3.50 -26.46
C ILE A 583 59.11 4.57 -26.25
N SER A 584 58.76 5.70 -25.62
CA SER A 584 59.74 6.72 -25.25
C SER A 584 60.71 6.18 -24.18
N ASP A 585 61.95 6.68 -24.16
CA ASP A 585 62.95 6.28 -23.16
C ASP A 585 62.46 6.51 -21.72
N ASP A 586 61.67 7.57 -21.49
CA ASP A 586 61.08 7.88 -20.18
C ASP A 586 60.03 6.84 -19.76
N ASN A 587 59.12 6.45 -20.67
CA ASN A 587 58.13 5.42 -20.38
C ASN A 587 58.78 4.04 -20.22
N MET A 588 59.84 3.74 -20.98
CA MET A 588 60.64 2.53 -20.79
C MET A 588 61.31 2.49 -19.41
N LYS A 589 61.82 3.63 -18.93
CA LYS A 589 62.41 3.72 -17.59
C LYS A 589 61.36 3.44 -16.50
N LYS A 590 60.20 4.10 -16.58
CA LYS A 590 59.06 3.90 -15.65
C LYS A 590 58.55 2.46 -15.66
N LEU A 591 58.49 1.82 -16.82
CA LEU A 591 58.05 0.43 -16.97
C LEU A 591 59.05 -0.54 -16.32
N ARG A 592 60.36 -0.30 -16.48
CA ARG A 592 61.42 -1.10 -15.81
C ARG A 592 61.42 -0.91 -14.29
N GLU A 593 61.17 0.31 -13.82
CA GLU A 593 61.00 0.58 -12.38
C GLU A 593 59.80 -0.21 -11.81
N ALA A 594 58.67 -0.21 -12.53
CA ALA A 594 57.49 -0.99 -12.13
C ALA A 594 57.75 -2.51 -12.15
N ASP A 595 58.44 -3.05 -13.17
CA ASP A 595 58.85 -4.46 -13.23
C ASP A 595 59.73 -4.83 -12.03
N TYR A 596 60.71 -3.98 -11.71
CA TYR A 596 61.64 -4.19 -10.61
C TYR A 596 60.91 -4.26 -9.26
N GLU A 597 60.04 -3.29 -8.95
CA GLU A 597 59.33 -3.26 -7.66
C GLU A 597 58.36 -4.43 -7.50
N LEU A 598 57.66 -4.85 -8.57
CA LEU A 598 56.79 -6.01 -8.53
C LEU A 598 57.58 -7.32 -8.30
N ARG A 599 58.71 -7.50 -8.99
CA ARG A 599 59.60 -8.66 -8.79
C ARG A 599 60.22 -8.67 -7.40
N ARG A 600 60.63 -7.49 -6.91
CA ARG A 600 61.16 -7.32 -5.55
C ARG A 600 60.14 -7.75 -4.51
N TYR A 601 58.89 -7.29 -4.65
CA TYR A 601 57.80 -7.67 -3.76
C TYR A 601 57.55 -9.19 -3.76
N LEU A 602 57.48 -9.82 -4.94
CA LEU A 602 57.35 -11.29 -5.06
C LEU A 602 58.49 -12.03 -4.34
N ASN A 603 59.73 -11.59 -4.55
CA ASN A 603 60.91 -12.20 -3.94
C ASN A 603 60.98 -12.00 -2.42
N THR A 604 60.33 -10.96 -1.86
CA THR A 604 60.24 -10.77 -0.40
C THR A 604 59.13 -11.59 0.26
N ARG A 605 58.18 -12.09 -0.51
CA ARG A 605 57.00 -12.83 0.00
C ARG A 605 57.12 -14.34 -0.18
N LEU A 606 57.84 -14.80 -1.22
CA LEU A 606 58.33 -16.17 -1.39
C LEU A 606 59.48 -16.45 -0.41
#